data_AF-A0A517KZR7-F1
#
_entry.id   AF-A0A517KZR7-F1
#
_cell.length_a   1.000
_cell.length_b   1.000
_cell.length_c   1.000
_cell.angle_alpha   90.00
_cell.angle_beta   90.00
_cell.angle_gamma   90.00
#
_symmetry.space_group_name_H-M   'P 1'
#
loop_
_entity.id
_entity.type
_entity.pdbx_description
1 polymer ?
#
loop_
_entity_poly.entity_id
_entity_poly.type
_entity_poly.pdbx_seq_one_letter_code
_entity_poly.pdbx_strand_id
1 'polypeptide(L)'
;MQFQTLLLLSGSLFAAFTAATDCDAIAAQVPTCSKACMTPALFSKIGCKDERDYKCICAKQAEVKKHATSCIIKHCKGQSLDVMQKAKEVCKCVGA
;
A
#
# COMPACT_ATOMS: atom_id res chain seq x y z
N MET A 1 -35.61 -19.47 7.37
CA MET A 1 -34.69 -20.62 7.27
C MET A 1 -33.42 -20.16 6.53
N GLN A 2 -32.59 -19.25 7.07
CA GLN A 2 -31.48 -19.57 7.97
C GLN A 2 -30.95 -21.00 7.84
N PHE A 3 -30.00 -21.20 6.92
CA PHE A 3 -29.04 -22.30 6.96
C PHE A 3 -27.66 -21.72 7.30
N GLN A 4 -27.52 -21.29 8.56
CA GLN A 4 -26.23 -21.31 9.22
C GLN A 4 -25.88 -22.78 9.45
N THR A 5 -24.80 -23.30 8.84
CA THR A 5 -23.80 -24.12 9.54
C THR A 5 -22.64 -24.50 8.63
N LEU A 6 -21.45 -24.05 9.04
CA LEU A 6 -20.18 -24.78 9.00
C LEU A 6 -19.60 -25.15 7.63
N LEU A 7 -18.78 -24.23 7.10
CA LEU A 7 -17.61 -24.60 6.29
C LEU A 7 -16.37 -23.86 6.84
N LEU A 8 -15.80 -24.48 7.87
CA LEU A 8 -14.37 -24.78 8.05
C LEU A 8 -13.36 -23.74 7.52
N LEU A 9 -12.91 -22.85 8.42
CA LEU A 9 -11.52 -22.67 8.92
C LEU A 9 -10.27 -23.06 8.10
N SER A 10 -10.31 -23.17 6.77
CA SER A 10 -9.11 -23.42 5.95
C SER A 10 -9.17 -22.69 4.62
N GLY A 11 -9.16 -21.36 4.64
CA GLY A 11 -9.20 -20.55 3.41
C GLY A 11 -8.46 -19.22 3.46
N SER A 12 -7.69 -18.95 4.52
CA SER A 12 -7.26 -17.57 4.83
C SER A 12 -6.00 -17.08 4.11
N LEU A 13 -5.40 -17.85 3.20
CA LEU A 13 -4.28 -17.36 2.38
C LEU A 13 -4.74 -16.80 1.03
N PHE A 14 -5.72 -17.40 0.36
CA PHE A 14 -6.05 -17.04 -1.03
C PHE A 14 -6.65 -15.62 -1.17
N ALA A 15 -7.46 -15.16 -0.22
CA ALA A 15 -8.05 -13.81 -0.29
C ALA A 15 -7.03 -12.68 -0.05
N ALA A 16 -5.98 -12.93 0.74
CA ALA A 16 -4.92 -11.95 0.98
C ALA A 16 -3.98 -11.83 -0.24
N PHE A 17 -3.73 -12.96 -0.93
CA PHE A 17 -2.93 -12.98 -2.15
C PHE A 17 -3.65 -12.30 -3.32
N THR A 18 -4.95 -12.55 -3.53
CA THR A 18 -5.72 -11.90 -4.60
C THR A 18 -5.84 -10.39 -4.37
N ALA A 19 -6.15 -9.96 -3.14
CA ALA A 19 -6.18 -8.55 -2.79
C ALA A 19 -4.81 -7.88 -2.96
N ALA A 20 -3.71 -8.54 -2.57
CA ALA A 20 -2.37 -8.03 -2.82
C ALA A 20 -2.12 -7.84 -4.33
N THR A 21 -2.40 -8.87 -5.15
CA THR A 21 -2.21 -8.79 -6.62
C THR A 21 -3.08 -7.74 -7.31
N ASP A 22 -4.30 -7.50 -6.84
CA ASP A 22 -5.14 -6.42 -7.37
C ASP A 22 -4.58 -5.04 -6.97
N CYS A 23 -4.09 -4.89 -5.73
CA CYS A 23 -3.48 -3.65 -5.29
C CYS A 23 -2.10 -3.41 -5.94
N ASP A 24 -1.36 -4.44 -6.33
CA ASP A 24 -0.13 -4.32 -7.13
C ASP A 24 -0.40 -3.65 -8.48
N ALA A 25 -1.53 -3.97 -9.14
CA ALA A 25 -1.89 -3.34 -10.42
C ALA A 25 -2.18 -1.84 -10.26
N ILE A 26 -2.71 -1.41 -9.12
CA ILE A 26 -2.90 0.01 -8.78
C ILE A 26 -1.55 0.64 -8.40
N ALA A 27 -0.72 -0.06 -7.61
CA ALA A 27 0.59 0.40 -7.20
C ALA A 27 1.54 0.57 -8.40
N ALA A 28 1.41 -0.26 -9.44
CA ALA A 28 2.16 -0.14 -10.69
C ALA A 28 1.84 1.14 -11.48
N GLN A 29 0.69 1.78 -11.22
CA GLN A 29 0.32 3.08 -11.80
C GLN A 29 0.91 4.26 -11.03
N VAL A 30 1.50 4.03 -9.85
CA VAL A 30 2.17 5.10 -9.11
C VAL A 30 3.37 5.60 -9.93
N PRO A 31 3.48 6.92 -10.18
CA PRO A 31 4.59 7.47 -10.95
C PRO A 31 5.95 7.04 -10.40
N THR A 32 6.82 6.54 -11.30
CA THR A 32 8.13 5.97 -10.92
C THR A 32 9.08 6.96 -10.25
N CYS A 33 8.84 8.27 -10.41
CA CYS A 33 9.55 9.34 -9.73
C CYS A 33 9.55 9.20 -8.19
N SER A 34 8.55 8.54 -7.61
CA SER A 34 8.45 8.33 -6.15
C SER A 34 9.12 7.05 -5.67
N LYS A 35 9.60 6.18 -6.58
CA LYS A 35 10.19 4.89 -6.22
C LYS A 35 11.40 5.06 -5.30
N ALA A 36 12.24 6.07 -5.56
CA ALA A 36 13.40 6.39 -4.71
C ALA A 36 13.01 6.90 -3.31
N CYS A 37 11.76 7.29 -3.08
CA CYS A 37 11.26 7.79 -1.80
C CYS A 37 10.78 6.69 -0.86
N MET A 38 10.53 5.49 -1.39
CA MET A 38 10.05 4.33 -0.65
C MET A 38 11.20 3.33 -0.49
N THR A 39 12.08 3.60 0.47
CA THR A 39 13.33 2.83 0.65
C THR A 39 13.18 1.69 1.65
N PRO A 40 14.01 0.64 1.56
CA PRO A 40 14.09 -0.41 2.59
C PRO A 40 14.27 0.15 4.01
N ALA A 41 15.05 1.24 4.15
CA ALA A 41 15.25 1.91 5.43
C ALA A 41 13.94 2.51 5.99
N LEU A 42 13.08 3.07 5.13
CA LEU A 42 11.77 3.55 5.55
C LEU A 42 10.90 2.40 6.04
N PHE A 43 10.82 1.29 5.30
CA PHE A 43 10.01 0.13 5.68
C PHE A 43 10.43 -0.46 7.03
N SER A 44 11.74 -0.67 7.22
CA SER A 44 12.30 -1.10 8.50
C SER A 44 11.99 -0.12 9.62
N LYS A 45 12.07 1.19 9.37
CA LYS A 45 11.76 2.21 10.38
C LYS A 45 10.29 2.17 10.84
N ILE A 46 9.36 1.91 9.93
CA ILE A 46 7.92 1.86 10.25
C ILE A 46 7.44 0.45 10.63
N GLY A 47 8.33 -0.55 10.59
CA GLY A 47 8.05 -1.95 10.93
C GLY A 47 7.26 -2.71 9.85
N CYS A 48 7.30 -2.26 8.60
CA CYS A 48 6.68 -2.96 7.47
C CYS A 48 7.71 -3.82 6.75
N LYS A 49 7.27 -4.93 6.15
CA LYS A 49 8.20 -5.92 5.55
C LYS A 49 8.93 -5.36 4.34
N ASP A 50 8.19 -4.79 3.41
CA ASP A 50 8.68 -4.32 2.12
C ASP A 50 7.67 -3.40 1.44
N GLU A 51 7.96 -2.98 0.21
CA GLU A 51 7.13 -2.06 -0.59
C GLU A 51 5.76 -2.60 -0.98
N ARG A 52 5.55 -3.92 -0.90
CA ARG A 52 4.29 -4.60 -1.20
C ARG A 52 3.47 -4.90 0.06
N ASP A 53 3.98 -4.58 1.25
CA ASP A 53 3.22 -4.64 2.50
C ASP A 53 2.25 -3.45 2.63
N TYR A 54 1.39 -3.29 1.63
CA TYR A 54 0.48 -2.16 1.47
C TYR A 54 -0.38 -1.93 2.71
N LYS A 55 -0.87 -3.01 3.33
CA LYS A 55 -1.69 -2.93 4.55
C LYS A 55 -0.89 -2.31 5.70
N CYS A 56 0.35 -2.74 5.92
CA CYS A 56 1.20 -2.13 6.95
C CYS A 56 1.54 -0.67 6.61
N ILE A 57 1.97 -0.40 5.36
CA ILE A 57 2.35 0.93 4.91
C ILE A 57 1.19 1.92 5.10
N CYS A 58 -0.03 1.52 4.74
CA CYS A 58 -1.23 2.34 4.88
C CYS A 58 -1.67 2.52 6.34
N ALA A 59 -1.49 1.50 7.19
CA ALA A 59 -1.68 1.67 8.64
C ALA A 59 -0.68 2.68 9.25
N LYS A 60 0.48 2.87 8.61
CA LYS A 60 1.53 3.83 8.99
C LYS A 60 1.56 5.07 8.11
N GLN A 61 0.47 5.37 7.40
CA GLN A 61 0.41 6.44 6.40
C GLN A 61 0.85 7.82 6.90
N ALA A 62 0.67 8.14 8.19
CA ALA A 62 1.10 9.41 8.76
C ALA A 62 2.64 9.54 8.79
N GLU A 63 3.34 8.48 9.21
CA GLU A 63 4.82 8.47 9.19
C GLU A 63 5.37 8.41 7.77
N VAL A 64 4.74 7.59 6.91
CA VAL A 64 5.11 7.51 5.49
C VAL A 64 4.96 8.87 4.83
N LYS A 65 3.84 9.57 5.03
CA LYS A 65 3.64 10.94 4.52
C LYS A 65 4.69 11.90 5.06
N LYS A 66 4.98 11.88 6.36
CA LYS A 66 6.01 12.77 6.96
C LYS A 66 7.39 12.57 6.32
N HIS A 67 7.75 11.34 5.97
CA HIS A 67 9.05 11.02 5.39
C HIS A 67 9.08 11.21 3.86
N ALA A 68 8.10 10.63 3.16
CA ALA A 68 8.09 10.55 1.71
C ALA A 68 7.65 11.86 1.03
N THR A 69 6.83 12.71 1.66
CA THR A 69 6.28 13.91 0.99
C THR A 69 7.38 14.85 0.50
N SER A 70 8.40 15.13 1.31
CA SER A 70 9.52 16.01 0.89
C SER A 70 10.30 15.41 -0.28
N CYS A 71 10.52 14.09 -0.27
CA CYS A 71 11.17 13.40 -1.38
C CYS A 71 10.29 13.42 -2.65
N ILE A 72 9.00 13.13 -2.53
CA ILE A 72 8.04 13.13 -3.65
C ILE A 72 7.96 14.52 -4.27
N ILE A 73 7.92 15.60 -3.48
CA ILE A 73 7.91 16.97 -4.00
C ILE A 73 9.18 17.26 -4.81
N LYS A 74 10.36 16.88 -4.28
CA LYS A 74 11.65 17.11 -4.95
C LYS A 74 11.79 16.32 -6.25
N HIS A 75 11.39 15.06 -6.26
CA HIS A 75 11.62 14.14 -7.38
C HIS A 75 10.48 14.10 -8.39
N CYS A 76 9.23 14.27 -7.96
CA CYS A 76 8.05 14.17 -8.83
C CYS A 76 7.51 15.51 -9.32
N LYS A 77 7.85 16.63 -8.66
CA LYS A 77 7.44 17.99 -9.08
C LYS A 77 5.94 18.07 -9.41
N GLY A 78 5.58 18.26 -10.69
CA GLY A 78 4.17 18.35 -11.13
C GLY A 78 3.35 17.07 -10.92
N GLN A 79 4.00 15.91 -10.76
CA GLN A 79 3.34 14.62 -10.52
C GLN A 79 3.16 14.29 -9.04
N SER A 80 3.62 15.14 -8.11
CA SER A 80 3.55 14.83 -6.67
C SER A 80 2.13 14.60 -6.17
N LEU A 81 1.15 15.37 -6.69
CA LEU A 81 -0.27 15.19 -6.35
C LEU A 81 -0.81 13.85 -6.86
N ASP A 82 -0.43 13.45 -8.07
CA ASP A 82 -0.84 12.19 -8.67
C ASP A 82 -0.29 10.99 -7.89
N VAL A 83 0.99 11.05 -7.49
CA VAL A 83 1.60 10.05 -6.58
C VAL A 83 0.80 9.92 -5.28
N MET A 84 0.47 11.05 -4.63
CA MET A 84 -0.29 11.02 -3.38
C MET A 84 -1.70 10.47 -3.56
N GLN A 85 -2.33 10.73 -4.71
CA GLN A 85 -3.66 10.22 -5.03
C GLN A 85 -3.63 8.71 -5.30
N LYS A 86 -2.68 8.22 -6.12
CA LYS A 86 -2.47 6.79 -6.36
C LYS A 86 -2.12 6.03 -5.09
N ALA A 87 -1.30 6.61 -4.20
CA ALA A 87 -1.05 6.02 -2.89
C ALA A 87 -2.33 5.86 -2.04
N LYS A 88 -3.28 6.80 -2.11
CA LYS A 88 -4.60 6.64 -1.46
C LYS A 88 -5.43 5.54 -2.11
N GLU A 89 -5.38 5.39 -3.43
CA GLU A 89 -6.07 4.31 -4.14
C GLU A 89 -5.55 2.93 -3.71
N VAL A 90 -4.22 2.79 -3.55
CA VAL A 90 -3.62 1.58 -2.98
C VAL A 90 -4.13 1.31 -1.55
N CYS A 91 -4.19 2.33 -0.70
CA CYS A 91 -4.71 2.16 0.67
C CYS A 91 -6.20 1.78 0.71
N LYS A 92 -7.03 2.38 -0.15
CA LYS A 92 -8.42 1.98 -0.32
C LYS A 92 -8.55 0.53 -0.78
N CYS A 93 -7.68 0.08 -1.68
CA CYS A 93 -7.67 -1.29 -2.18
C CYS A 93 -7.44 -2.33 -1.07
N VAL A 94 -6.56 -2.03 -0.11
CA VAL A 94 -6.34 -2.90 1.07
C VAL A 94 -7.30 -2.64 2.24
N GLY A 95 -8.28 -1.74 2.07
CA GLY A 95 -9.27 -1.41 3.09
C GLY A 95 -8.70 -0.63 4.29
N ALA A 96 -7.74 0.27 4.04
CA ALA A 96 -7.04 1.09 5.04
C ALA A 96 -7.34 2.59 4.92
#